data_AF-A0A5J4JYQ9-F1
#
_entry.id   AF-A0A5J4JYQ9-F1
#
_cell.length_a   1.000
_cell.length_b   1.000
_cell.length_c   1.000
_cell.angle_alpha   90.00
_cell.angle_beta   90.00
_cell.angle_gamma   90.00
#
_symmetry.space_group_name_H-M   'P 1'
#
loop_
_entity.id
_entity.type
_entity.pdbx_description
1 polymer ?
#
loop_
_entity_poly.entity_id
_entity_poly.type
_entity_poly.pdbx_seq_one_letter_code
_entity_poly.pdbx_strand_id
1 'polypeptide(L)'
;MKYWLAFNAIIPYPILGDNENRERHVYRLRVREVLQEKGRTQSWLARKSGVQDQLISKMIKEPDSYRPSYTTLAQVAKALRVPMEALFEELPDPEDEPDDVKR
;
A
#
# COMPACT_ATOMS: atom_id res chain seq x y z
N MET A 1 -37.42 29.43 -21.88
CA MET A 1 -37.07 30.12 -20.61
C MET A 1 -38.15 29.83 -19.58
N LYS A 2 -37.88 28.97 -18.60
CA LYS A 2 -38.69 28.78 -17.38
C LYS A 2 -37.83 27.96 -16.41
N TYR A 3 -37.08 28.67 -15.57
CA TYR A 3 -36.42 28.05 -14.42
C TYR A 3 -37.35 28.08 -13.21
N TRP A 4 -37.21 27.06 -12.36
CA TRP A 4 -37.68 26.90 -10.98
C TRP A 4 -39.20 26.73 -10.78
N LEU A 5 -39.60 25.50 -10.42
CA LEU A 5 -40.57 25.16 -9.35
C LEU A 5 -40.84 23.65 -9.36
N ALA A 6 -40.08 22.90 -8.54
CA ALA A 6 -40.52 21.63 -7.97
C ALA A 6 -39.85 21.48 -6.61
N PHE A 7 -40.34 22.30 -5.67
CA PHE A 7 -40.25 22.08 -4.24
C PHE A 7 -41.00 20.78 -3.91
N ASN A 8 -40.43 19.97 -3.01
CA ASN A 8 -41.11 18.91 -2.28
C ASN A 8 -41.29 17.55 -3.00
N ALA A 9 -40.19 16.92 -3.36
CA ALA A 9 -40.09 15.46 -3.30
C ALA A 9 -39.05 15.11 -2.23
N ILE A 10 -39.52 14.69 -1.05
CA ILE A 10 -38.72 13.96 -0.08
C ILE A 10 -38.43 12.60 -0.72
N ILE A 11 -37.42 12.57 -1.58
CA ILE A 11 -36.72 11.33 -1.86
C ILE A 11 -35.75 11.22 -0.69
N PRO A 12 -35.99 10.33 0.30
CA PRO A 12 -34.96 10.08 1.28
C PRO A 12 -33.75 9.60 0.47
N TYR A 13 -32.67 10.38 0.49
CA TYR A 13 -31.37 9.81 0.18
C TYR A 13 -31.29 8.56 1.05
N PRO A 14 -31.14 7.36 0.47
CA PRO A 14 -30.89 6.19 1.29
C PRO A 14 -29.67 6.54 2.14
N ILE A 15 -29.90 6.68 3.43
CA ILE A 15 -28.83 6.63 4.42
C ILE A 15 -28.13 5.32 4.11
N LEU A 16 -26.91 5.43 3.60
CA LEU A 16 -26.03 4.34 3.20
C LEU A 16 -25.71 3.52 4.46
N GLY A 17 -26.65 2.70 4.88
CA GLY A 17 -26.51 1.67 5.90
C GLY A 17 -26.06 0.40 5.20
N ASP A 18 -24.75 0.31 5.00
CA ASP A 18 -23.91 -0.90 5.08
C ASP A 18 -22.50 -0.47 4.64
N ASN A 19 -21.80 0.23 5.53
CA ASN A 19 -20.39 0.57 5.39
C ASN A 19 -19.57 -0.45 6.20
N GLU A 20 -19.55 -1.75 5.85
CA GLU A 20 -18.73 -2.71 6.62
C GLU A 20 -18.24 -3.92 5.82
N ASN A 21 -17.75 -3.70 4.60
CA ASN A 21 -16.52 -4.37 4.20
C ASN A 21 -15.66 -3.37 3.43
N ARG A 22 -15.13 -2.39 4.16
CA ARG A 22 -13.90 -1.74 3.69
C ARG A 22 -12.85 -2.82 3.82
N GLU A 23 -12.62 -3.58 2.75
CA GLU A 23 -11.44 -4.41 2.60
C GLU A 23 -10.25 -3.55 3.06
N ARG A 24 -9.76 -3.78 4.28
CA ARG A 24 -8.62 -3.04 4.80
C ARG A 24 -7.41 -3.65 4.13
N HIS A 25 -7.16 -3.22 2.91
CA HIS A 25 -5.96 -3.58 2.17
C HIS A 25 -4.75 -3.08 2.94
N VAL A 26 -4.05 -4.00 3.60
CA VAL A 26 -2.79 -3.70 4.28
C VAL A 26 -1.70 -3.84 3.24
N TYR A 27 -1.08 -2.71 2.88
CA TYR A 27 0.04 -2.71 1.95
C TYR A 27 1.35 -2.99 2.69
N ARG A 28 2.12 -3.98 2.26
CA ARG A 28 3.49 -4.21 2.77
C ARG A 28 4.55 -3.81 1.74
N LEU A 29 5.70 -3.35 2.21
CA LEU A 29 6.84 -3.06 1.33
C LEU A 29 7.61 -4.35 0.97
N ARG A 30 7.77 -4.64 -0.32
CA ARG A 30 8.49 -5.81 -0.82
C ARG A 30 9.88 -5.50 -1.37
N VAL A 31 10.60 -4.56 -0.74
CA VAL A 31 11.90 -4.10 -1.27
C VAL A 31 12.91 -5.26 -1.33
N ARG A 32 12.81 -6.23 -0.41
CA ARG A 32 13.69 -7.40 -0.34
C ARG A 32 13.49 -8.35 -1.52
N GLU A 33 12.24 -8.66 -1.84
CA GLU A 33 11.84 -9.57 -2.90
C GLU A 33 12.28 -9.00 -4.25
N VAL A 34 12.02 -7.72 -4.51
CA VAL A 34 12.44 -7.03 -5.73
C VAL A 34 13.97 -7.00 -5.88
N LEU A 35 14.71 -6.90 -4.77
CA LEU A 35 16.18 -7.01 -4.78
C LEU A 35 16.66 -8.42 -5.15
N GLN A 36 16.01 -9.46 -4.61
CA GLN A 36 16.34 -10.85 -4.90
C GLN A 36 16.05 -11.22 -6.36
N GLU A 37 14.90 -10.81 -6.88
CA GLU A 37 14.51 -11.00 -8.29
C GLU A 37 15.55 -10.39 -9.26
N LYS A 38 16.16 -9.27 -8.87
CA LYS A 38 17.18 -8.58 -9.66
C LYS A 38 18.61 -9.06 -9.36
N GLY A 39 18.80 -9.97 -8.41
CA GLY A 39 20.12 -10.43 -7.96
C GLY A 39 21.00 -9.31 -7.40
N ARG A 40 20.41 -8.34 -6.68
CA ARG A 40 21.12 -7.18 -6.11
C ARG A 40 21.13 -7.22 -4.58
N THR A 41 22.18 -6.65 -4.00
CA THR A 41 22.32 -6.56 -2.55
C THR A 41 21.78 -5.25 -2.00
N GLN A 42 21.49 -5.22 -0.69
CA GLN A 42 21.09 -4.01 0.02
C GLN A 42 22.13 -2.88 -0.11
N SER A 43 23.41 -3.20 0.09
CA SER A 43 24.48 -2.21 -0.02
C SER A 43 24.62 -1.65 -1.44
N TRP A 44 24.31 -2.46 -2.46
CA TRP A 44 24.22 -1.98 -3.84
C TRP A 44 23.08 -0.96 -4.00
N LEU A 45 21.92 -1.23 -3.40
CA LEU A 45 20.78 -0.31 -3.43
C LEU A 45 21.10 1.01 -2.71
N ALA A 46 21.77 0.97 -1.56
CA ALA A 46 22.20 2.18 -0.83
C ALA A 46 23.06 3.08 -1.72
N ARG A 47 24.10 2.49 -2.32
CA ARG A 47 25.01 3.22 -3.22
C ARG A 47 24.30 3.73 -4.48
N LYS A 48 23.37 2.96 -5.04
CA LYS A 48 22.71 3.29 -6.30
C LYS A 48 21.58 4.32 -6.14
N SER A 49 20.83 4.24 -5.04
CA SER A 49 19.71 5.14 -4.75
C SER A 49 20.15 6.44 -4.08
N GLY A 50 21.33 6.46 -3.45
CA GLY A 50 21.77 7.58 -2.61
C GLY A 50 21.05 7.64 -1.25
N VAL A 51 20.25 6.62 -0.94
CA VAL A 51 19.57 6.47 0.35
C VAL A 51 20.52 5.85 1.36
N GLN A 52 20.45 6.32 2.61
CA GLN A 52 21.26 5.78 3.70
C GLN A 52 20.98 4.30 3.93
N ASP A 53 22.04 3.52 4.17
CA ASP A 53 21.96 2.08 4.40
C ASP A 53 21.00 1.72 5.54
N GLN A 54 20.97 2.54 6.61
CA GLN A 54 20.04 2.36 7.73
C GLN A 54 18.57 2.46 7.31
N LEU A 55 18.22 3.37 6.41
CA LEU A 55 16.84 3.52 5.92
C LEU A 55 16.44 2.31 5.08
N ILE A 56 17.35 1.80 4.25
CA ILE A 56 17.10 0.58 3.47
C ILE A 56 16.99 -0.64 4.40
N SER A 57 17.79 -0.69 5.46
CA SER A 57 17.68 -1.73 6.49
C SER A 57 16.32 -1.71 7.16
N LYS A 58 15.81 -0.53 7.53
CA LYS A 58 14.46 -0.38 8.06
C LYS A 58 13.39 -0.80 7.06
N MET A 59 13.49 -0.37 5.80
CA MET A 59 12.53 -0.79 4.75
C MET A 59 12.48 -2.30 4.55
N ILE A 60 13.60 -3.01 4.75
CA ILE A 60 13.68 -4.47 4.59
C ILE A 60 13.26 -5.22 5.86
N LYS A 61 13.58 -4.69 7.05
CA LYS A 61 13.29 -5.34 8.34
C LYS A 61 11.87 -5.09 8.84
N GLU A 62 11.32 -3.93 8.53
CA GLU A 62 10.03 -3.46 9.03
C GLU A 62 9.09 -3.11 7.85
N PRO A 63 8.82 -4.04 6.91
CA PRO A 63 8.09 -3.75 5.68
C PRO A 63 6.62 -3.31 5.89
N ASP A 64 6.02 -3.71 7.01
CA ASP A 64 4.63 -3.41 7.36
C ASP A 64 4.51 -2.10 8.17
N SER A 65 5.47 -1.86 9.07
CA SER A 65 5.45 -0.75 10.03
C SER A 65 6.16 0.51 9.52
N TYR A 66 7.24 0.34 8.75
CA TYR A 66 8.06 1.46 8.32
C TYR A 66 7.57 2.03 6.99
N ARG A 67 7.13 3.30 7.02
CA ARG A 67 6.69 4.06 5.84
C ARG A 67 7.75 5.11 5.48
N PRO A 68 8.61 4.86 4.48
CA PRO A 68 9.56 5.87 4.02
C PRO A 68 8.83 7.04 3.36
N SER A 69 9.50 8.20 3.31
CA SER A 69 8.96 9.34 2.56
C SER A 69 8.80 8.99 1.07
N TYR A 70 7.85 9.65 0.41
CA TYR A 70 7.62 9.51 -1.03
C TYR A 70 8.92 9.71 -1.83
N THR A 71 9.73 10.69 -1.45
CA THR A 71 11.03 10.99 -2.08
C THR A 71 12.01 9.84 -1.96
N THR A 72 12.13 9.23 -0.78
CA THR A 72 13.01 8.09 -0.52
C THR A 72 12.55 6.87 -1.33
N LEU A 73 11.24 6.62 -1.35
CA LEU A 73 10.67 5.52 -2.10
C LEU A 73 10.86 5.69 -3.61
N ALA A 74 10.67 6.90 -4.13
CA ALA A 74 10.93 7.22 -5.54
C ALA A 74 12.40 7.00 -5.92
N GLN A 75 13.34 7.33 -5.05
CA GLN A 75 14.77 7.05 -5.26
C GLN A 75 15.06 5.55 -5.33
N VAL A 76 14.46 4.77 -4.43
CA VAL A 76 14.58 3.31 -4.42
C VAL A 76 13.97 2.70 -5.69
N ALA A 77 12.75 3.09 -6.06
CA ALA A 77 12.07 2.63 -7.28
C ALA A 77 12.90 2.95 -8.54
N LYS A 78 13.42 4.18 -8.63
CA LYS A 78 14.29 4.63 -9.73
C LYS A 78 15.58 3.83 -9.80
N ALA A 79 16.21 3.54 -8.65
CA ALA A 79 17.44 2.74 -8.59
C ALA A 79 17.21 1.29 -9.04
N LEU A 80 16.06 0.72 -8.67
CA LEU A 80 15.64 -0.62 -9.07
C LEU A 80 15.06 -0.68 -10.49
N ARG A 81 14.77 0.49 -11.11
CA ARG A 81 14.08 0.61 -12.39
C ARG A 81 12.75 -0.16 -12.40
N VAL A 82 11.95 0.07 -11.38
CA VAL A 82 10.61 -0.50 -11.24
C VAL A 82 9.61 0.62 -10.99
N PRO A 83 8.34 0.44 -11.36
CA PRO A 83 7.27 1.34 -10.92
C PRO A 83 7.15 1.30 -9.39
N MET A 84 6.65 2.37 -8.79
CA MET A 84 6.56 2.50 -7.34
C MET A 84 5.61 1.45 -6.74
N GLU A 85 4.56 1.14 -7.49
CA GLU A 85 3.53 0.13 -7.20
C GLU A 85 4.14 -1.27 -7.05
N ALA A 86 5.20 -1.60 -7.79
CA ALA A 86 5.88 -2.88 -7.68
C ALA A 86 6.66 -3.05 -6.36
N LEU A 87 6.85 -1.98 -5.59
CA LEU A 87 7.46 -2.06 -4.26
C LEU A 87 6.43 -2.39 -3.18
N PHE A 88 5.14 -2.45 -3.50
CA PHE A 88 4.07 -2.76 -2.57
C PHE A 88 3.45 -4.12 -2.87
N GLU A 89 3.09 -4.85 -1.83
CA GLU A 89 2.16 -5.99 -1.89
C GLU A 89 0.87 -5.61 -1.20
N GLU A 90 -0.24 -6.00 -1.81
CA GLU A 90 -1.54 -6.04 -1.17
C GLU A 90 -1.68 -7.39 -0.45
N LEU A 91 -1.88 -7.35 0.86
CA LEU A 91 -2.19 -8.54 1.64
C LEU A 91 -3.69 -8.58 1.94
N PRO A 92 -4.36 -9.74 1.75
CA PRO A 92 -5.70 -9.94 2.25
C PRO A 92 -5.68 -9.91 3.79
N ASP A 93 -6.73 -9.34 4.39
CA ASP A 93 -6.87 -9.24 5.84
C ASP A 93 -7.00 -10.66 6.45
N PRO A 94 -6.22 -11.02 7.48
CA PRO A 94 -6.35 -12.32 8.14
C PRO A 94 -7.69 -12.57 8.85
N GLU A 95 -8.61 -11.60 8.91
CA GLU A 95 -9.97 -11.80 9.46
C GLU A 95 -10.89 -12.70 8.59
N ASP A 96 -10.44 -13.14 7.41
CA ASP A 96 -11.19 -14.06 6.53
C ASP A 96 -10.90 -15.57 6.78
N GLU A 97 -10.05 -15.95 7.73
CA GLU A 97 -9.99 -17.35 8.18
C GLU A 97 -11.05 -17.58 9.28
N PRO A 98 -12.18 -18.27 9.00
CA PRO A 98 -13.10 -18.65 10.06
C PRO A 98 -12.35 -19.53 11.07
N ASP A 99 -12.49 -19.20 12.36
CA ASP A 99 -11.96 -19.90 13.54
C ASP A 99 -12.43 -21.38 13.69
N ASP A 100 -12.76 -22.08 12.61
CA ASP A 100 -13.48 -23.35 12.60
C ASP A 100 -12.60 -24.59 12.34
N VAL A 101 -11.28 -24.54 12.54
CA VAL A 101 -10.43 -25.74 12.44
C VAL A 101 -9.42 -25.87 13.58
N LYS A 102 -9.90 -25.90 14.82
CA LYS A 102 -9.26 -26.73 15.86
C LYS A 102 -10.32 -27.52 16.63
N ARG A 103 -10.64 -28.68 16.07
CA ARG A 103 -11.29 -29.83 16.72
C ARG A 103 -10.52 -30.29 17.96
#